data_AF-A0A820MEZ9-F1
#
_entry.id   AF-A0A820MEZ9-F1
#
_cell.length_a   1.000
_cell.length_b   1.000
_cell.length_c   1.000
_cell.angle_alpha   90.00
_cell.angle_beta   90.00
_cell.angle_gamma   90.00
#
_symmetry.space_group_name_H-M   'P 1'
#
loop_
_entity.id
_entity.type
_entity.pdbx_description
1 polymer ?
#
loop_
_entity_poly.entity_id
_entity_poly.type
_entity_poly.pdbx_seq_one_letter_code
_entity_poly.pdbx_strand_id
1 'polypeptide(L)'
;MNRKNETPSHNAGARFIKAVRQMGFRNKCLVFTGDEIRAKQILQSELRSKEQEYVLVSEETSDLRSFVNFDQKPTHAQRTDAENSSKSKAFQTSTYPSKCKTSTNFLNIVQNMEPYSFSEASSKPSDNSYKSTNTTAEVYHGASGGKYHQSYINKNTGIMHNHLNTDVDILVQNCKKKNMTNDRYKLCDIRRDLRCCLGLNKPMDCVLLTTGSFNPIHPLHFQNLVRVKKYFESEHQPRWNVLAGYLSPTHDSYVHGKLGELDWIPAKDRCRLCEGAIEHEGPELSSWLRVSRGESEWADGFVDFGPVTENLRDFLNNTLVDEEHVLRYPLCVVYVCGLDHFNKCSYVENMTKQPNMSCAVVYRTGYEEQRITRSIQSSDVIYIPLSKERGKLTDVSSTQIRQHFQNPSASKANIKANIYPIVDEYMRKKYRRK
;
A
#
# COMPACT_ATOMS: atom_id res chain seq x y z
N MET A 1 -11.74 8.01 27.94
CA MET A 1 -12.26 8.76 29.10
C MET A 1 -12.07 7.89 30.34
N ASN A 2 -11.71 8.44 31.50
CA ASN A 2 -11.72 7.68 32.76
C ASN A 2 -13.06 7.91 33.48
N ARG A 3 -13.42 7.10 34.49
CA ARG A 3 -14.65 7.26 35.28
C ARG A 3 -14.84 8.66 35.89
N LYS A 4 -13.76 9.43 36.08
CA LYS A 4 -13.86 10.83 36.55
C LYS A 4 -14.42 11.76 35.48
N ASN A 5 -14.16 11.49 34.20
CA ASN A 5 -14.70 12.26 33.05
C ASN A 5 -16.19 11.99 32.78
N GLU A 6 -16.79 10.99 33.42
CA GLU A 6 -18.23 10.69 33.35
C GLU A 6 -19.05 11.54 34.33
N THR A 7 -18.40 12.20 35.29
CA THR A 7 -19.12 13.12 36.17
C THR A 7 -19.55 14.36 35.36
N PRO A 8 -20.82 14.78 35.42
CA PRO A 8 -21.35 15.92 34.66
C PRO A 8 -20.58 17.25 34.88
N SER A 9 -19.76 17.33 35.91
CA SER A 9 -18.91 18.48 36.21
C SER A 9 -17.64 18.59 35.37
N HIS A 10 -17.19 17.52 34.72
CA HIS A 10 -15.87 17.49 34.04
C HIS A 10 -15.94 17.71 32.52
N ASN A 11 -17.14 17.85 31.94
CA ASN A 11 -17.39 18.44 30.62
C ASN A 11 -16.57 17.83 29.47
N ALA A 12 -16.29 16.53 29.55
CA ALA A 12 -15.45 15.84 28.57
C ALA A 12 -16.02 15.91 27.14
N GLY A 13 -17.34 15.87 27.00
CA GLY A 13 -18.03 16.00 25.71
C GLY A 13 -17.84 17.37 25.05
N ALA A 14 -18.04 18.46 25.81
CA ALA A 14 -17.88 19.82 25.27
C ALA A 14 -16.43 20.13 24.85
N ARG A 15 -15.45 19.69 25.66
CA ARG A 15 -14.02 19.84 25.33
C ARG A 15 -13.61 19.01 24.12
N PHE A 16 -14.16 17.80 23.99
CA PHE A 16 -13.96 16.97 22.80
C PHE A 16 -14.51 17.66 21.54
N ILE A 17 -15.74 18.18 21.60
CA ILE A 17 -16.33 18.92 20.47
C ILE A 17 -15.47 20.14 20.10
N LYS A 18 -14.99 20.90 21.09
CA LYS A 18 -14.09 22.04 20.84
C LYS A 18 -12.83 21.63 20.08
N ALA A 19 -12.18 20.55 20.50
CA ALA A 19 -11.00 20.03 19.82
C ALA A 19 -11.30 19.59 18.38
N VAL A 20 -12.42 18.89 18.15
CA VAL A 20 -12.88 18.49 16.81
C VAL A 20 -13.14 19.71 15.90
N ARG A 21 -13.74 20.79 16.44
CA ARG A 21 -13.98 22.04 15.69
C ARG A 21 -12.69 22.78 15.35
N GLN A 22 -11.73 22.83 16.29
CA GLN A 22 -10.41 23.45 16.06
C GLN A 22 -9.62 22.75 14.94
N MET A 23 -9.88 21.47 14.70
CA MET A 23 -9.31 20.70 13.58
C MET A 23 -10.04 20.93 12.23
N GLY A 24 -11.06 21.79 12.18
CA GLY A 24 -11.75 22.17 10.94
C GLY A 24 -12.97 21.33 10.58
N PHE A 25 -13.34 20.33 11.40
CA PHE A 25 -14.50 19.48 11.12
C PHE A 25 -15.83 20.21 11.37
N ARG A 26 -16.75 20.11 10.40
CA ARG A 26 -18.10 20.74 10.44
C ARG A 26 -19.25 19.74 10.60
N ASN A 27 -18.97 18.56 11.12
CA ASN A 27 -19.98 17.50 11.33
C ASN A 27 -21.06 17.94 12.34
N LYS A 28 -22.28 17.46 12.19
CA LYS A 28 -23.31 17.57 13.23
C LYS A 28 -22.91 16.70 14.43
N CYS A 29 -23.05 17.22 15.64
CA CYS A 29 -22.78 16.50 16.88
C CYS A 29 -24.02 16.51 17.77
N LEU A 30 -24.30 15.41 18.46
CA LEU A 30 -25.31 15.34 19.52
C LEU A 30 -24.62 15.13 20.87
N VAL A 31 -24.91 15.99 21.83
CA VAL A 31 -24.56 15.85 23.25
C VAL A 31 -25.78 15.33 23.99
N PHE A 32 -25.80 14.03 24.24
CA PHE A 32 -26.83 13.38 25.04
C PHE A 32 -26.46 13.45 26.53
N THR A 33 -27.28 14.09 27.36
CA THR A 33 -26.96 14.40 28.76
C THR A 33 -28.22 14.40 29.64
N GLY A 34 -28.09 14.13 30.94
CA GLY A 34 -29.20 14.24 31.90
C GLY A 34 -29.40 15.65 32.49
N ASP A 35 -28.64 16.64 32.01
CA ASP A 35 -28.74 18.04 32.42
C ASP A 35 -28.43 18.93 31.20
N GLU A 36 -29.47 19.16 30.39
CA GLU A 36 -29.38 19.90 29.12
C GLU A 36 -28.94 21.35 29.34
N ILE A 37 -29.48 22.01 30.37
CA ILE A 37 -29.22 23.42 30.68
C ILE A 37 -27.74 23.62 31.00
N ARG A 38 -27.18 22.80 31.89
CA ARG A 38 -25.77 22.90 32.25
C ARG A 38 -24.87 22.63 31.05
N ALA A 39 -25.17 21.61 30.25
CA ALA A 39 -24.39 21.30 29.05
C ALA A 39 -24.38 22.47 28.03
N LYS A 40 -25.52 23.14 27.83
CA LYS A 40 -25.60 24.34 27.00
C LYS A 40 -24.72 25.47 27.53
N GLN A 41 -24.76 25.77 28.83
CA GLN A 41 -23.91 26.80 29.45
C GLN A 41 -22.42 26.52 29.23
N ILE A 42 -22.02 25.26 29.37
CA ILE A 42 -20.64 24.83 29.16
C ILE A 42 -20.24 25.02 27.69
N LEU A 43 -21.05 24.54 26.76
CA LEU A 43 -20.79 24.68 25.32
C LEU A 43 -20.72 26.15 24.91
N GLN A 44 -21.55 27.02 25.50
CA GLN A 44 -21.48 28.47 25.30
C GLN A 44 -20.17 29.07 25.79
N SER A 45 -19.63 28.59 26.92
CA SER A 45 -18.34 29.06 27.45
C SER A 45 -17.13 28.53 26.67
N GLU A 46 -17.27 27.38 26.01
CA GLU A 46 -16.16 26.67 25.37
C GLU A 46 -16.10 26.85 23.85
N LEU A 47 -17.23 27.13 23.19
CA LEU A 47 -17.37 27.20 21.72
C LEU A 47 -17.81 28.59 21.25
N ARG A 48 -17.32 29.01 20.08
CA ARG A 48 -17.77 30.23 19.39
C ARG A 48 -19.18 30.01 18.80
N SER A 49 -19.94 31.08 18.58
CA SER A 49 -21.34 30.99 18.08
C SER A 49 -21.47 30.15 16.79
N LYS A 50 -20.53 30.28 15.84
CA LYS A 50 -20.51 29.47 14.60
C LYS A 50 -20.25 27.97 14.84
N GLU A 51 -19.55 27.62 15.91
CA GLU A 51 -19.25 26.23 16.26
C GLU A 51 -20.43 25.54 16.94
N GLN A 52 -21.30 26.32 17.57
CA GLN A 52 -22.52 25.87 18.25
C GLN A 52 -23.64 25.50 17.27
N GLU A 53 -23.67 26.09 16.07
CA GLU A 53 -24.71 25.86 15.04
C GLU A 53 -24.88 24.37 14.67
N TYR A 54 -23.80 23.58 14.80
CA TYR A 54 -23.76 22.17 14.44
C TYR A 54 -23.75 21.24 15.67
N VAL A 55 -24.14 21.73 16.85
CA VAL A 55 -24.18 20.96 18.09
C VAL A 55 -25.59 20.95 18.64
N LEU A 56 -26.20 19.76 18.67
CA LEU A 56 -27.46 19.50 19.35
C LEU A 56 -27.15 19.04 20.78
N VAL A 57 -27.94 19.50 21.75
CA VAL A 57 -27.91 19.01 23.13
C VAL A 57 -29.31 18.50 23.43
N SER A 58 -29.42 17.29 23.95
CA SER A 58 -30.73 16.69 24.26
C SER A 58 -30.62 15.76 25.47
N GLU A 59 -31.69 15.70 26.24
CA GLU A 59 -31.92 14.70 27.29
C GLU A 59 -32.86 13.57 26.82
N GLU A 60 -33.44 13.71 25.63
CA GLU A 60 -34.45 12.80 25.08
C GLU A 60 -33.83 11.62 24.33
N THR A 61 -34.16 10.41 24.77
CA THR A 61 -33.60 9.19 24.17
C THR A 61 -34.04 9.02 22.70
N SER A 62 -35.19 9.59 22.32
CA SER A 62 -35.68 9.63 20.93
C SER A 62 -34.75 10.41 20.01
N ASP A 63 -34.16 11.52 20.48
CA ASP A 63 -33.22 12.32 19.69
C ASP A 63 -31.91 11.56 19.46
N LEU A 64 -31.43 10.83 20.48
CA LEU A 64 -30.28 9.94 20.33
C LEU A 64 -30.57 8.82 19.32
N ARG A 65 -31.77 8.23 19.39
CA ARG A 65 -32.19 7.19 18.44
C ARG A 65 -32.28 7.67 17.01
N SER A 66 -32.86 8.85 16.80
CA SER A 66 -32.94 9.51 15.51
C SER A 66 -31.55 9.88 14.97
N PHE A 67 -30.68 10.41 15.83
CA PHE A 67 -29.33 10.82 15.44
C PHE A 67 -28.43 9.65 15.03
N VAL A 68 -28.50 8.51 15.74
CA VAL A 68 -27.74 7.29 15.43
C VAL A 68 -28.45 6.42 14.39
N ASN A 69 -29.66 6.81 13.98
CA ASN A 69 -30.47 6.12 12.98
C ASN A 69 -30.92 4.71 13.40
N PHE A 70 -31.16 4.49 14.70
CA PHE A 70 -31.55 3.18 15.25
C PHE A 70 -32.91 2.66 14.71
N ASP A 71 -33.81 3.57 14.33
CA ASP A 71 -35.20 3.25 14.01
C ASP A 71 -35.51 3.28 12.50
N GLN A 72 -34.52 3.57 11.65
CA GLN A 72 -34.71 3.41 10.20
C GLN A 72 -34.72 1.92 9.88
N LYS A 73 -35.92 1.37 9.62
CA LYS A 73 -36.03 0.11 8.89
C LYS A 73 -35.21 0.26 7.61
N PRO A 74 -34.32 -0.69 7.27
CA PRO A 74 -33.55 -0.62 6.04
C PRO A 74 -34.55 -0.41 4.90
N THR A 75 -34.42 0.71 4.21
CA THR A 75 -35.20 1.00 3.02
C THR A 75 -34.85 -0.09 2.01
N HIS A 76 -35.70 -1.11 1.93
CA HIS A 76 -35.67 -2.04 0.81
C HIS A 76 -35.75 -1.17 -0.45
N ALA A 77 -34.68 -1.18 -1.23
CA ALA A 77 -34.63 -0.56 -2.53
C ALA A 77 -35.90 -0.97 -3.30
N GLN A 78 -36.73 0.02 -3.64
CA GLN A 78 -37.91 -0.20 -4.47
C GLN A 78 -37.44 -0.72 -5.83
N ARG A 79 -37.53 -2.03 -6.02
CA ARG A 79 -37.64 -2.62 -7.36
C ARG A 79 -38.93 -2.10 -7.96
N THR A 80 -38.80 -1.34 -9.04
CA THR A 80 -39.89 -1.02 -9.94
C THR A 80 -40.26 -2.26 -10.72
N ASP A 81 -41.24 -3.03 -10.22
CA ASP A 81 -41.98 -3.97 -11.05
C ASP A 81 -43.42 -3.47 -11.15
N ALA A 82 -43.79 -3.08 -12.36
CA ALA A 82 -45.14 -2.74 -12.75
C ALA A 82 -45.98 -4.02 -12.92
N GLU A 83 -47.31 -3.82 -12.85
CA GLU A 83 -48.39 -4.74 -13.25
C GLU A 83 -48.71 -5.91 -12.30
N ASN A 84 -49.84 -5.84 -11.57
CA ASN A 84 -51.16 -6.13 -12.14
C ASN A 84 -52.29 -5.97 -11.10
N SER A 85 -53.44 -5.56 -11.60
CA SER A 85 -54.67 -5.31 -10.84
C SER A 85 -55.32 -6.62 -10.34
N SER A 86 -56.00 -6.59 -9.19
CA SER A 86 -57.48 -6.69 -9.13
C SER A 86 -58.06 -6.96 -7.71
N LYS A 87 -59.06 -6.14 -7.36
CA LYS A 87 -60.31 -6.40 -6.60
C LYS A 87 -60.27 -7.15 -5.25
N SER A 88 -60.76 -6.49 -4.19
CA SER A 88 -62.12 -6.71 -3.62
C SER A 88 -62.38 -5.86 -2.37
N LYS A 89 -63.65 -5.79 -1.97
CA LYS A 89 -64.34 -4.72 -1.23
C LYS A 89 -64.46 -4.97 0.29
N ALA A 90 -64.52 -3.84 1.02
CA ALA A 90 -65.40 -3.48 2.15
C ALA A 90 -65.37 -4.26 3.49
N PHE A 91 -65.15 -3.50 4.59
CA PHE A 91 -66.06 -3.44 5.73
C PHE A 91 -65.86 -2.16 6.57
N GLN A 92 -66.95 -1.62 7.11
CA GLN A 92 -67.09 -0.34 7.84
C GLN A 92 -67.03 -0.50 9.38
N THR A 93 -67.07 0.67 10.05
CA THR A 93 -67.36 1.00 11.48
C THR A 93 -66.10 1.32 12.32
N SER A 94 -66.00 2.36 13.18
CA SER A 94 -66.93 3.39 13.68
C SER A 94 -66.16 4.62 14.25
N THR A 95 -66.78 5.82 14.17
CA THR A 95 -66.83 7.01 15.10
C THR A 95 -65.96 7.07 16.39
N TYR A 96 -65.42 8.17 16.97
CA TYR A 96 -65.44 9.67 16.87
C TYR A 96 -64.39 10.24 17.94
N PRO A 97 -64.25 11.55 18.28
CA PRO A 97 -63.24 12.53 17.81
C PRO A 97 -62.20 13.05 18.86
N SER A 98 -61.17 13.79 18.42
CA SER A 98 -60.87 15.15 18.94
C SER A 98 -59.68 15.87 18.26
N LYS A 99 -59.96 17.12 17.87
CA LYS A 99 -59.16 18.37 17.73
C LYS A 99 -57.65 18.28 18.11
N CYS A 100 -56.67 18.98 17.53
CA CYS A 100 -56.66 20.28 16.85
C CYS A 100 -55.28 20.53 16.18
N LYS A 101 -55.30 21.07 14.95
CA LYS A 101 -54.44 22.13 14.36
C LYS A 101 -52.92 21.99 14.13
N THR A 102 -52.57 22.30 12.86
CA THR A 102 -51.38 23.02 12.32
C THR A 102 -50.03 22.28 12.39
N SER A 103 -49.18 22.21 11.37
CA SER A 103 -49.00 23.00 10.16
C SER A 103 -48.30 22.21 9.06
N THR A 104 -48.64 22.54 7.82
CA THR A 104 -48.09 22.07 6.56
C THR A 104 -46.66 22.57 6.29
N ASN A 105 -45.89 21.70 5.63
CA ASN A 105 -44.88 21.98 4.59
C ASN A 105 -43.57 22.72 4.94
N PHE A 106 -42.51 21.92 5.14
CA PHE A 106 -41.16 22.23 4.65
C PHE A 106 -40.71 21.09 3.73
N LEU A 107 -40.99 21.27 2.43
CA LEU A 107 -40.49 20.45 1.33
C LEU A 107 -40.04 21.43 0.25
N ASN A 108 -38.87 21.14 -0.34
CA ASN A 108 -38.12 21.90 -1.35
C ASN A 108 -37.02 22.81 -0.78
N ILE A 109 -35.79 22.29 -0.77
CA ILE A 109 -34.60 22.88 -1.42
C ILE A 109 -33.53 21.77 -1.43
N VAL A 110 -33.19 21.30 -2.62
CA VAL A 110 -31.90 20.81 -3.17
C VAL A 110 -32.23 19.80 -4.28
N GLN A 111 -32.74 20.33 -5.39
CA GLN A 111 -32.35 19.88 -6.72
C GLN A 111 -31.28 20.86 -7.21
N ASN A 112 -30.40 20.37 -8.10
CA ASN A 112 -29.29 21.06 -8.79
C ASN A 112 -27.90 20.79 -8.19
N MET A 113 -27.19 19.81 -8.75
CA MET A 113 -25.97 20.06 -9.54
C MET A 113 -25.81 18.94 -10.59
N GLU A 114 -25.87 19.32 -11.87
CA GLU A 114 -25.56 18.48 -13.02
C GLU A 114 -24.05 18.26 -13.17
N PRO A 115 -23.61 17.15 -13.79
CA PRO A 115 -22.20 16.91 -14.13
C PRO A 115 -21.77 17.73 -15.36
N TYR A 116 -20.63 18.41 -15.22
CA TYR A 116 -19.97 19.15 -16.29
C TYR A 116 -19.25 18.16 -17.23
N SER A 117 -19.77 17.99 -18.44
CA SER A 117 -19.13 17.29 -19.55
C SER A 117 -18.23 18.25 -20.34
N PHE A 118 -17.03 17.83 -20.72
CA PHE A 118 -16.29 18.49 -21.80
C PHE A 118 -15.78 17.46 -22.80
N SER A 119 -15.99 17.81 -24.07
CA SER A 119 -15.88 17.00 -25.28
C SER A 119 -14.45 16.85 -25.81
N GLU A 120 -14.25 15.72 -26.48
CA GLU A 120 -13.09 15.37 -27.30
C GLU A 120 -12.86 16.34 -28.47
N ALA A 121 -11.59 16.49 -28.85
CA ALA A 121 -11.19 16.89 -30.21
C ALA A 121 -10.08 15.96 -30.71
N SER A 122 -10.35 15.39 -31.88
CA SER A 122 -9.57 14.39 -32.61
C SER A 122 -8.24 14.89 -33.18
N SER A 123 -7.24 14.01 -33.29
CA SER A 123 -6.44 13.84 -34.52
C SER A 123 -5.66 12.53 -34.53
N LYS A 124 -5.95 11.68 -35.53
CA LYS A 124 -5.10 10.60 -36.10
C LYS A 124 -4.01 11.25 -36.98
N PRO A 125 -2.88 10.61 -37.37
CA PRO A 125 -2.74 9.25 -37.94
C PRO A 125 -1.46 8.52 -37.43
N SER A 126 -0.97 7.35 -37.84
CA SER A 126 -1.14 6.37 -38.93
C SER A 126 -0.36 5.09 -38.52
N ASP A 127 -0.80 3.94 -39.03
CA ASP A 127 -0.06 2.74 -39.44
C ASP A 127 1.28 2.39 -38.77
N ASN A 128 1.33 1.19 -38.17
CA ASN A 128 2.20 0.13 -38.73
C ASN A 128 1.81 -1.26 -38.21
N SER A 129 1.55 -2.12 -39.18
CA SER A 129 1.34 -3.56 -39.07
C SER A 129 2.58 -4.28 -38.55
N TYR A 130 2.42 -5.19 -37.58
CA TYR A 130 3.36 -6.30 -37.41
C TYR A 130 2.62 -7.63 -37.42
N LYS A 131 3.11 -8.49 -38.30
CA LYS A 131 2.59 -9.80 -38.68
C LYS A 131 2.74 -10.78 -37.51
N SER A 132 1.65 -11.50 -37.24
CA SER A 132 1.66 -12.75 -36.47
C SER A 132 2.23 -13.86 -37.35
N THR A 133 3.18 -14.64 -36.82
CA THR A 133 3.59 -15.91 -37.40
C THR A 133 3.27 -17.02 -36.42
N ASN A 134 2.41 -17.92 -36.90
CA ASN A 134 2.08 -19.22 -36.32
C ASN A 134 3.33 -20.10 -36.15
N THR A 135 3.41 -20.81 -35.03
CA THR A 135 4.19 -22.06 -34.95
C THR A 135 3.44 -23.09 -34.10
N THR A 136 2.83 -24.02 -34.82
CA THR A 136 2.68 -25.46 -34.58
C THR A 136 2.86 -26.00 -33.16
N ALA A 137 1.75 -26.53 -32.64
CA ALA A 137 1.71 -27.46 -31.52
C ALA A 137 2.13 -28.87 -31.97
N GLU A 138 3.07 -29.49 -31.26
CA GLU A 138 3.31 -30.93 -31.31
C GLU A 138 2.67 -31.62 -30.11
N VAL A 139 2.02 -32.74 -30.42
CA VAL A 139 1.26 -33.62 -29.54
C VAL A 139 2.22 -34.67 -28.96
N TYR A 140 2.23 -34.84 -27.64
CA TYR A 140 2.74 -36.05 -27.00
C TYR A 140 1.71 -36.65 -26.05
N HIS A 141 1.34 -37.91 -26.34
CA HIS A 141 0.61 -38.81 -25.46
C HIS A 141 1.56 -39.41 -24.40
N GLY A 142 1.08 -39.55 -23.17
CA GLY A 142 1.75 -40.35 -22.14
C GLY A 142 0.97 -40.33 -20.82
N ALA A 143 0.21 -41.38 -20.56
CA ALA A 143 -0.65 -41.54 -19.40
C ALA A 143 0.08 -42.08 -18.16
N SER A 144 -0.23 -41.51 -16.99
CA SER A 144 -0.36 -42.13 -15.66
C SER A 144 -0.52 -40.96 -14.66
N GLY A 145 -1.58 -40.82 -13.88
CA GLY A 145 -2.16 -41.78 -12.96
C GLY A 145 -1.97 -41.26 -11.53
N GLY A 146 -2.61 -40.14 -11.17
CA GLY A 146 -2.53 -39.54 -9.84
C GLY A 146 -3.64 -38.50 -9.61
N LYS A 147 -4.44 -38.69 -8.57
CA LYS A 147 -5.62 -37.88 -8.22
C LYS A 147 -5.21 -36.42 -7.93
N TYR A 148 -5.70 -35.47 -8.72
CA TYR A 148 -5.58 -34.03 -8.44
C TYR A 148 -6.96 -33.42 -8.21
N HIS A 149 -7.06 -32.62 -7.15
CA HIS A 149 -8.14 -31.67 -6.93
C HIS A 149 -8.20 -30.70 -8.11
N GLN A 150 -9.39 -30.59 -8.69
CA GLN A 150 -9.67 -29.79 -9.87
C GLN A 150 -9.90 -28.34 -9.47
N SER A 151 -8.89 -27.49 -9.66
CA SER A 151 -9.06 -26.03 -9.69
C SER A 151 -8.97 -25.53 -11.13
N TYR A 152 -9.89 -24.62 -11.48
CA TYR A 152 -10.04 -24.05 -12.82
C TYR A 152 -8.77 -23.30 -13.25
N ILE A 153 -8.21 -23.68 -14.40
CA ILE A 153 -7.02 -23.09 -15.01
C ILE A 153 -7.44 -22.02 -16.02
N ASN A 154 -7.04 -20.77 -15.81
CA ASN A 154 -7.03 -19.73 -16.84
C ASN A 154 -5.58 -19.53 -17.33
N LYS A 155 -5.31 -19.85 -18.60
CA LYS A 155 -3.96 -20.09 -19.14
C LYS A 155 -3.10 -18.85 -19.47
N ASN A 156 -3.47 -17.65 -19.00
CA ASN A 156 -2.76 -16.41 -19.39
C ASN A 156 -2.29 -15.50 -18.24
N THR A 157 -2.36 -15.95 -16.98
CA THR A 157 -1.81 -15.22 -15.83
C THR A 157 -0.59 -15.98 -15.36
N GLY A 158 0.61 -15.39 -15.42
CA GLY A 158 1.85 -15.95 -14.84
C GLY A 158 1.74 -16.07 -13.33
N ILE A 159 0.98 -17.06 -12.86
CA ILE A 159 0.75 -17.32 -11.44
C ILE A 159 2.02 -17.95 -10.91
N MET A 160 2.71 -17.20 -10.05
CA MET A 160 3.70 -17.77 -9.16
C MET A 160 2.93 -18.65 -8.18
N HIS A 161 3.13 -19.96 -8.24
CA HIS A 161 2.52 -20.88 -7.28
C HIS A 161 2.84 -20.41 -5.85
N ASN A 162 1.90 -20.60 -4.90
CA ASN A 162 1.90 -20.17 -3.48
C ASN A 162 3.18 -20.42 -2.63
N HIS A 163 4.21 -20.96 -3.24
CA HIS A 163 5.55 -20.87 -2.76
C HIS A 163 6.03 -19.45 -3.09
N LEU A 164 6.02 -18.54 -2.11
CA LEU A 164 7.00 -17.45 -2.06
C LEU A 164 7.90 -17.77 -0.85
N ASN A 165 9.20 -18.06 -1.04
CA ASN A 165 10.15 -18.35 0.06
C ASN A 165 10.58 -17.04 0.68
N THR A 166 9.59 -16.22 0.94
CA THR A 166 9.73 -14.98 1.62
C THR A 166 9.82 -15.37 3.08
N ASP A 167 10.97 -15.12 3.69
CA ASP A 167 11.15 -15.33 5.13
C ASP A 167 10.11 -14.47 5.87
N VAL A 168 8.97 -15.08 6.23
CA VAL A 168 7.87 -14.45 6.97
C VAL A 168 8.25 -14.36 8.45
N ASP A 169 9.17 -15.19 8.93
CA ASP A 169 9.62 -15.18 10.32
C ASP A 169 10.22 -13.82 10.70
N ILE A 170 10.98 -13.20 9.80
CA ILE A 170 11.50 -11.84 10.05
C ILE A 170 10.37 -10.82 10.23
N LEU A 171 9.29 -10.94 9.45
CA LEU A 171 8.13 -10.05 9.52
C LEU A 171 7.39 -10.28 10.83
N VAL A 172 7.14 -11.53 11.20
CA VAL A 172 6.51 -11.90 12.48
C VAL A 172 7.35 -11.41 13.65
N GLN A 173 8.67 -11.60 13.61
CA GLN A 173 9.59 -11.12 14.64
C GLN A 173 9.59 -9.59 14.74
N ASN A 174 9.59 -8.88 13.60
CA ASN A 174 9.56 -7.42 13.57
C ASN A 174 8.20 -6.86 14.03
N CYS A 175 7.09 -7.51 13.69
CA CYS A 175 5.76 -7.20 14.23
C CYS A 175 5.74 -7.38 15.76
N LYS A 176 6.30 -8.48 16.27
CA LYS A 176 6.44 -8.74 17.72
C LYS A 176 7.29 -7.68 18.41
N LYS A 177 8.48 -7.36 17.88
CA LYS A 177 9.39 -6.32 18.41
C LYS A 177 8.72 -4.94 18.45
N LYS A 178 7.92 -4.61 17.44
CA LYS A 178 7.17 -3.35 17.37
C LYS A 178 5.87 -3.36 18.19
N ASN A 179 5.64 -4.38 19.04
CA ASN A 179 4.45 -4.56 19.88
C ASN A 179 3.12 -4.55 19.09
N MET A 180 3.11 -5.18 17.91
CA MET A 180 1.96 -5.15 17.01
C MET A 180 0.97 -6.32 17.20
N THR A 181 1.29 -7.31 18.04
CA THR A 181 0.48 -8.53 18.23
C THR A 181 -0.86 -8.28 18.95
N ASN A 182 -1.87 -9.10 18.61
CA ASN A 182 -3.26 -8.94 19.04
C ASN A 182 -3.50 -8.94 20.56
N ASP A 183 -2.64 -9.59 21.36
CA ASP A 183 -2.96 -9.93 22.77
C ASP A 183 -2.84 -8.79 23.79
N ARG A 184 -2.27 -7.62 23.47
CA ARG A 184 -2.05 -6.53 24.45
C ARG A 184 -2.87 -5.26 24.26
N TYR A 185 -3.82 -5.22 23.35
CA TYR A 185 -4.55 -3.98 23.07
C TYR A 185 -5.47 -3.49 24.22
N LYS A 186 -5.91 -4.37 25.13
CA LYS A 186 -6.97 -4.07 26.13
C LYS A 186 -6.79 -2.86 27.07
N LEU A 187 -5.61 -2.26 27.24
CA LEU A 187 -5.40 -1.11 28.15
C LEU A 187 -4.57 0.05 27.58
N CYS A 188 -3.71 -0.18 26.58
CA CYS A 188 -3.04 0.89 25.83
C CYS A 188 -3.94 1.50 24.74
N ASP A 189 -5.09 0.87 24.45
CA ASP A 189 -6.06 1.29 23.43
C ASP A 189 -6.60 2.70 23.62
N ILE A 190 -6.92 3.14 24.84
CA ILE A 190 -7.54 4.48 25.01
C ILE A 190 -6.59 5.61 24.59
N ARG A 191 -5.28 5.50 24.86
CA ARG A 191 -4.30 6.53 24.47
C ARG A 191 -3.93 6.46 22.98
N ARG A 192 -3.92 5.26 22.40
CA ARG A 192 -3.58 5.06 20.98
C ARG A 192 -4.77 5.37 20.06
N ASP A 193 -5.98 5.02 20.47
CA ASP A 193 -7.22 5.40 19.82
C ASP A 193 -7.46 6.90 19.93
N LEU A 194 -7.09 7.54 21.06
CA LEU A 194 -7.07 9.00 21.15
C LEU A 194 -6.13 9.63 20.11
N ARG A 195 -4.94 9.07 19.84
CA ARG A 195 -4.07 9.59 18.77
C ARG A 195 -4.71 9.46 17.39
N CYS A 196 -5.34 8.34 17.10
CA CYS A 196 -6.08 8.13 15.85
C CYS A 196 -7.27 9.10 15.71
N CYS A 197 -8.02 9.33 16.80
CA CYS A 197 -9.11 10.30 16.87
C CYS A 197 -8.62 11.78 16.86
N LEU A 198 -7.35 12.03 17.15
CA LEU A 198 -6.71 13.35 17.12
C LEU A 198 -5.99 13.65 15.79
N GLY A 199 -6.18 12.82 14.75
CA GLY A 199 -5.55 13.04 13.44
C GLY A 199 -4.05 12.76 13.40
N LEU A 200 -3.49 12.13 14.44
CA LEU A 200 -2.13 11.59 14.41
C LEU A 200 -2.20 10.21 13.75
N ASN A 201 -2.22 10.20 12.41
CA ASN A 201 -2.31 8.98 11.59
C ASN A 201 -1.30 7.94 12.10
N LYS A 202 -1.79 6.76 12.51
CA LYS A 202 -0.92 5.61 12.77
C LYS A 202 -0.08 5.39 11.49
N PRO A 203 1.25 5.21 11.59
CA PRO A 203 2.05 4.89 10.42
C PRO A 203 1.52 3.62 9.77
N MET A 204 1.42 3.64 8.44
CA MET A 204 1.05 2.51 7.61
C MET A 204 2.20 1.50 7.61
N ASP A 205 1.88 0.28 8.00
CA ASP A 205 2.81 -0.84 8.01
C ASP A 205 3.14 -1.21 6.56
N CYS A 206 4.43 -1.30 6.24
CA CYS A 206 4.86 -1.51 4.87
C CYS A 206 6.10 -2.41 4.74
N VAL A 207 6.25 -2.97 3.55
CA VAL A 207 7.41 -3.73 3.11
C VAL A 207 8.01 -3.08 1.88
N LEU A 208 9.33 -3.01 1.81
CA LEU A 208 10.04 -2.50 0.63
C LEU A 208 10.39 -3.65 -0.31
N LEU A 209 10.19 -3.47 -1.61
CA LEU A 209 10.58 -4.45 -2.63
C LEU A 209 11.42 -3.76 -3.70
N THR A 210 12.51 -4.40 -4.13
CA THR A 210 13.20 -4.00 -5.35
C THR A 210 13.53 -5.24 -6.19
N THR A 211 13.26 -5.16 -7.48
CA THR A 211 13.56 -6.23 -8.44
C THR A 211 14.78 -5.85 -9.25
N GLY A 212 15.48 -6.83 -9.82
CA GLY A 212 16.60 -6.51 -10.69
C GLY A 212 17.44 -7.69 -11.14
N SER A 213 18.33 -7.41 -12.09
CA SER A 213 19.28 -8.41 -12.57
C SER A 213 20.30 -8.80 -11.52
N PHE A 214 20.70 -7.91 -10.60
CA PHE A 214 21.76 -8.11 -9.59
C PHE A 214 22.96 -8.91 -10.11
N ASN A 215 23.55 -8.45 -11.22
CA ASN A 215 24.50 -9.21 -12.02
C ASN A 215 25.90 -8.56 -12.12
N PRO A 216 26.67 -8.47 -11.02
CA PRO A 216 26.36 -8.93 -9.66
C PRO A 216 25.69 -7.83 -8.79
N ILE A 217 25.22 -8.21 -7.60
CA ILE A 217 24.85 -7.30 -6.50
C ILE A 217 26.05 -6.41 -6.08
N HIS A 218 25.77 -5.20 -5.59
CA HIS A 218 26.77 -4.22 -5.15
C HIS A 218 26.13 -3.17 -4.22
N PRO A 219 26.91 -2.36 -3.47
CA PRO A 219 26.39 -1.49 -2.41
C PRO A 219 25.26 -0.54 -2.81
N LEU A 220 25.29 -0.01 -4.03
CA LEU A 220 24.24 0.87 -4.53
C LEU A 220 22.82 0.30 -4.44
N HIS A 221 22.66 -1.01 -4.61
CA HIS A 221 21.34 -1.66 -4.56
C HIS A 221 20.71 -1.53 -3.17
N PHE A 222 21.51 -1.69 -2.11
CA PHE A 222 21.05 -1.54 -0.73
C PHE A 222 20.79 -0.09 -0.36
N GLN A 223 21.63 0.83 -0.85
CA GLN A 223 21.53 2.24 -0.52
C GLN A 223 20.16 2.82 -0.84
N ASN A 224 19.53 2.39 -1.94
CA ASN A 224 18.18 2.83 -2.28
C ASN A 224 17.18 2.40 -1.21
N LEU A 225 17.16 1.12 -0.84
CA LEU A 225 16.25 0.58 0.19
C LEU A 225 16.50 1.21 1.57
N VAL A 226 17.77 1.30 1.99
CA VAL A 226 18.15 1.94 3.27
C VAL A 226 17.71 3.40 3.30
N ARG A 227 17.86 4.12 2.19
CA ARG A 227 17.43 5.52 2.09
C ARG A 227 15.92 5.65 2.16
N VAL A 228 15.18 4.79 1.45
CA VAL A 228 13.71 4.78 1.52
C VAL A 228 13.26 4.50 2.95
N LYS A 229 13.85 3.50 3.62
CA LYS A 229 13.55 3.20 5.03
C LYS A 229 13.81 4.39 5.95
N LYS A 230 14.99 5.01 5.86
CA LYS A 230 15.34 6.19 6.65
C LYS A 230 14.40 7.36 6.39
N TYR A 231 14.00 7.57 5.14
CA TYR A 231 13.06 8.63 4.78
C TYR A 231 11.66 8.36 5.39
N PHE A 232 11.15 7.13 5.23
CA PHE A 232 9.85 6.69 5.74
C PHE A 232 9.75 6.68 7.26
N GLU A 233 10.84 6.36 7.96
CA GLU A 233 10.87 6.31 9.42
C GLU A 233 11.38 7.62 10.05
N SER A 234 11.63 8.66 9.24
CA SER A 234 12.04 9.97 9.74
C SER A 234 10.87 10.73 10.36
N GLU A 235 11.16 11.63 11.32
CA GLU A 235 10.16 12.49 11.96
C GLU A 235 9.43 13.42 10.97
N HIS A 236 10.00 13.62 9.78
CA HIS A 236 9.41 14.45 8.71
C HIS A 236 8.37 13.69 7.87
N GLN A 237 8.31 12.35 7.99
CA GLN A 237 7.39 11.48 7.26
C GLN A 237 6.86 10.34 8.15
N PRO A 238 6.26 10.61 9.32
CA PRO A 238 5.86 9.57 10.29
C PRO A 238 4.65 8.72 9.84
N ARG A 239 4.34 8.72 8.54
CA ARG A 239 3.22 8.01 7.93
C ARG A 239 3.57 6.55 7.60
N TRP A 240 4.83 6.14 7.68
CA TRP A 240 5.25 4.80 7.23
C TRP A 240 6.04 4.06 8.30
N ASN A 241 5.79 2.76 8.41
CA ASN A 241 6.50 1.86 9.32
C ASN A 241 7.06 0.69 8.52
N VAL A 242 8.38 0.68 8.27
CA VAL A 242 9.01 -0.37 7.45
C VAL A 242 9.26 -1.61 8.29
N LEU A 243 8.57 -2.70 7.95
CA LEU A 243 8.65 -3.98 8.66
C LEU A 243 9.73 -4.90 8.09
N ALA A 244 9.88 -4.92 6.76
CA ALA A 244 10.91 -5.69 6.07
C ALA A 244 11.23 -5.09 4.69
N GLY A 245 12.27 -5.61 4.07
CA GLY A 245 12.66 -5.33 2.70
C GLY A 245 13.00 -6.63 1.98
N TYR A 246 12.77 -6.67 0.67
CA TYR A 246 13.11 -7.80 -0.19
C TYR A 246 13.89 -7.35 -1.43
N LEU A 247 15.02 -8.02 -1.65
CA LEU A 247 15.66 -8.08 -2.97
C LEU A 247 15.04 -9.24 -3.75
N SER A 248 14.50 -9.00 -4.93
CA SER A 248 13.94 -10.03 -5.81
C SER A 248 14.78 -10.17 -7.07
N PRO A 249 15.78 -11.07 -7.10
CA PRO A 249 16.52 -11.32 -8.33
C PRO A 249 15.60 -11.85 -9.41
N THR A 250 15.71 -11.24 -10.60
CA THR A 250 14.84 -11.58 -11.72
C THR A 250 15.16 -12.92 -12.36
N HIS A 251 14.26 -13.45 -13.19
CA HIS A 251 14.42 -14.73 -13.86
C HIS A 251 15.60 -14.76 -14.85
N ASP A 252 16.20 -15.93 -15.05
CA ASP A 252 17.37 -16.12 -15.90
C ASP A 252 17.13 -15.78 -17.36
N SER A 253 15.94 -16.06 -17.89
CA SER A 253 15.59 -15.69 -19.28
C SER A 253 15.73 -14.20 -19.56
N TYR A 254 15.35 -13.34 -18.60
CA TYR A 254 15.51 -11.89 -18.72
C TYR A 254 16.98 -11.47 -18.66
N VAL A 255 17.74 -12.00 -17.69
CA VAL A 255 19.15 -11.62 -17.53
C VAL A 255 19.97 -12.11 -18.73
N HIS A 256 19.69 -13.32 -19.20
CA HIS A 256 20.28 -13.89 -20.42
C HIS A 256 19.99 -13.02 -21.64
N GLY A 257 18.72 -12.67 -21.87
CA GLY A 257 18.34 -11.79 -23.00
C GLY A 257 18.98 -10.40 -22.93
N LYS A 258 19.18 -9.86 -21.72
CA LYS A 258 19.79 -8.54 -21.49
C LYS A 258 21.30 -8.51 -21.68
N LEU A 259 22.01 -9.58 -21.29
CA LEU A 259 23.47 -9.58 -21.17
C LEU A 259 24.17 -10.49 -22.19
N GLY A 260 23.44 -11.38 -22.87
CA GLY A 260 24.00 -12.41 -23.74
C GLY A 260 24.62 -13.58 -22.98
N GLU A 261 25.04 -14.63 -23.69
CA GLU A 261 25.37 -15.94 -23.14
C GLU A 261 26.51 -15.96 -22.12
N LEU A 262 27.45 -15.02 -22.23
CA LEU A 262 28.74 -15.10 -21.55
C LEU A 262 28.82 -14.30 -20.25
N ASP A 263 27.88 -13.37 -20.02
CA ASP A 263 28.02 -12.32 -19.00
C ASP A 263 27.02 -12.39 -17.86
N TRP A 264 25.98 -13.22 -17.99
CA TRP A 264 24.97 -13.41 -16.96
C TRP A 264 25.42 -14.43 -15.90
N ILE A 265 24.90 -14.25 -14.69
CA ILE A 265 25.09 -15.08 -13.51
C ILE A 265 23.75 -15.81 -13.28
N PRO A 266 23.75 -17.15 -13.11
CA PRO A 266 22.53 -17.91 -12.84
C PRO A 266 21.75 -17.38 -11.64
N ALA A 267 20.43 -17.48 -11.68
CA ALA A 267 19.50 -16.96 -10.67
C ALA A 267 19.87 -17.43 -9.28
N LYS A 268 20.08 -18.74 -9.13
CA LYS A 268 20.52 -19.38 -7.89
C LYS A 268 21.79 -18.76 -7.32
N ASP A 269 22.76 -18.44 -8.17
CA ASP A 269 24.01 -17.82 -7.75
C ASP A 269 23.81 -16.34 -7.41
N ARG A 270 22.97 -15.60 -8.17
CA ARG A 270 22.61 -14.23 -7.83
C ARG A 270 21.89 -14.11 -6.49
N CYS A 271 20.96 -15.03 -6.20
CA CYS A 271 20.30 -15.11 -4.89
C CYS A 271 21.33 -15.30 -3.77
N ARG A 272 22.28 -16.25 -3.92
CA ARG A 272 23.36 -16.47 -2.95
C ARG A 272 24.27 -15.26 -2.78
N LEU A 273 24.62 -14.59 -3.87
CA LEU A 273 25.42 -13.37 -3.82
C LEU A 273 24.68 -12.26 -3.07
N CYS A 274 23.38 -12.09 -3.31
CA CYS A 274 22.54 -11.15 -2.58
C CYS A 274 22.47 -11.49 -1.08
N GLU A 275 22.27 -12.76 -0.72
CA GLU A 275 22.26 -13.23 0.68
C GLU A 275 23.59 -12.93 1.38
N GLY A 276 24.72 -13.31 0.79
CA GLY A 276 26.04 -13.04 1.36
C GLY A 276 26.39 -11.55 1.41
N ALA A 277 25.89 -10.75 0.47
CA ALA A 277 26.04 -9.30 0.51
C ALA A 277 25.21 -8.66 1.65
N ILE A 278 23.99 -9.14 1.91
CA ILE A 278 23.17 -8.70 3.06
C ILE A 278 23.88 -9.05 4.38
N GLU A 279 24.43 -10.26 4.49
CA GLU A 279 25.16 -10.69 5.68
C GLU A 279 26.41 -9.83 5.92
N HIS A 280 27.15 -9.50 4.85
CA HIS A 280 28.34 -8.66 4.93
C HIS A 280 28.07 -7.24 5.44
N GLU A 281 26.91 -6.66 5.10
CA GLU A 281 26.49 -5.34 5.60
C GLU A 281 26.15 -5.35 7.11
N GLY A 282 26.08 -6.53 7.72
CA GLY A 282 26.00 -6.72 9.15
C GLY A 282 24.57 -6.79 9.71
N PRO A 283 24.44 -6.91 11.04
CA PRO A 283 23.18 -7.23 11.71
C PRO A 283 22.11 -6.16 11.55
N GLU A 284 22.49 -4.90 11.31
CA GLU A 284 21.52 -3.83 11.08
C GLU A 284 20.74 -4.09 9.79
N LEU A 285 21.43 -4.33 8.67
CA LEU A 285 20.78 -4.57 7.38
C LEU A 285 20.08 -5.93 7.36
N SER A 286 20.75 -6.98 7.87
CA SER A 286 20.18 -8.32 7.93
C SER A 286 19.05 -8.48 8.96
N SER A 287 18.75 -7.47 9.79
CA SER A 287 17.58 -7.53 10.69
C SER A 287 16.24 -7.28 9.99
N TRP A 288 16.24 -6.73 8.77
CA TRP A 288 15.02 -6.38 8.06
C TRP A 288 15.05 -6.67 6.56
N LEU A 289 16.23 -6.91 5.97
CA LEU A 289 16.37 -7.18 4.54
C LEU A 289 16.56 -8.68 4.26
N ARG A 290 15.89 -9.19 3.24
CA ARG A 290 15.96 -10.58 2.78
C ARG A 290 16.01 -10.68 1.25
N VAL A 291 16.35 -11.87 0.74
CA VAL A 291 16.18 -12.21 -0.67
C VAL A 291 14.85 -12.92 -0.85
N SER A 292 14.03 -12.45 -1.78
CA SER A 292 12.88 -13.20 -2.30
C SER A 292 13.33 -13.98 -3.53
N ARG A 293 13.18 -15.30 -3.46
CA ARG A 293 13.58 -16.22 -4.54
C ARG A 293 12.45 -16.50 -5.53
N GLY A 294 11.24 -16.03 -5.25
CA GLY A 294 10.07 -16.37 -6.06
C GLY A 294 10.29 -16.08 -7.53
N GLU A 295 10.68 -14.83 -7.85
CA GLU A 295 10.80 -14.37 -9.25
C GLU A 295 11.88 -15.13 -10.02
N SER A 296 12.95 -15.53 -9.33
CA SER A 296 14.14 -16.12 -9.92
C SER A 296 14.04 -17.64 -10.08
N GLU A 297 13.51 -18.32 -9.07
CA GLU A 297 13.59 -19.78 -8.97
C GLU A 297 12.24 -20.45 -9.27
N TRP A 298 11.12 -19.78 -9.05
CA TRP A 298 9.81 -20.43 -8.95
C TRP A 298 8.77 -19.93 -9.98
N ALA A 299 9.11 -18.91 -10.74
CA ALA A 299 8.37 -18.55 -11.94
C ALA A 299 8.83 -19.41 -13.13
N ASP A 300 7.89 -19.84 -13.98
CA ASP A 300 8.18 -20.57 -15.23
C ASP A 300 8.89 -19.71 -16.29
N GLY A 301 9.11 -18.42 -16.01
CA GLY A 301 9.71 -17.47 -16.93
C GLY A 301 9.90 -16.09 -16.31
N PHE A 302 10.25 -15.12 -17.16
CA PHE A 302 10.36 -13.73 -16.71
C PHE A 302 8.98 -13.19 -16.34
N VAL A 303 8.90 -12.64 -15.12
CA VAL A 303 7.74 -11.94 -14.61
C VAL A 303 8.14 -10.49 -14.39
N ASP A 304 7.33 -9.56 -14.89
CA ASP A 304 7.62 -8.14 -14.75
C ASP A 304 7.41 -7.66 -13.30
N PHE A 305 7.98 -6.51 -12.94
CA PHE A 305 8.00 -6.01 -11.56
C PHE A 305 6.59 -5.79 -10.97
N GLY A 306 5.61 -5.45 -11.81
CA GLY A 306 4.21 -5.23 -11.38
C GLY A 306 3.62 -6.48 -10.76
N PRO A 307 3.48 -7.58 -11.54
CA PRO A 307 3.00 -8.86 -11.01
C PRO A 307 3.86 -9.42 -9.86
N VAL A 308 5.19 -9.20 -9.84
CA VAL A 308 6.01 -9.58 -8.68
C VAL A 308 5.60 -8.83 -7.41
N THR A 309 5.32 -7.53 -7.53
CA THR A 309 4.87 -6.69 -6.40
C THR A 309 3.46 -7.09 -5.95
N GLU A 310 2.56 -7.37 -6.88
CA GLU A 310 1.20 -7.86 -6.61
C GLU A 310 1.22 -9.21 -5.88
N ASN A 311 1.99 -10.18 -6.40
CA ASN A 311 2.11 -11.50 -5.79
C ASN A 311 2.68 -11.42 -4.37
N LEU A 312 3.68 -10.57 -4.14
CA LEU A 312 4.22 -10.36 -2.79
C LEU A 312 3.19 -9.72 -1.85
N ARG A 313 2.42 -8.73 -2.33
CA ARG A 313 1.33 -8.10 -1.55
C ARG A 313 0.30 -9.13 -1.14
N ASP A 314 -0.18 -9.93 -2.10
CA ASP A 314 -1.25 -10.89 -1.86
C ASP A 314 -0.79 -11.99 -0.92
N PHE A 315 0.40 -12.55 -1.17
CA PHE A 315 1.00 -13.54 -0.27
C PHE A 315 1.14 -13.01 1.16
N LEU A 316 1.75 -11.85 1.35
CA LEU A 316 2.00 -11.32 2.69
C LEU A 316 0.71 -10.95 3.42
N ASN A 317 -0.28 -10.36 2.75
CA ASN A 317 -1.53 -9.99 3.39
C ASN A 317 -2.39 -11.23 3.71
N ASN A 318 -2.48 -12.20 2.80
CA ASN A 318 -3.18 -13.45 3.08
C ASN A 318 -2.56 -14.16 4.29
N THR A 319 -1.22 -14.30 4.32
CA THR A 319 -0.55 -14.98 5.44
C THR A 319 -0.64 -14.19 6.75
N LEU A 320 -0.29 -12.89 6.75
CA LEU A 320 -0.15 -12.13 7.99
C LEU A 320 -1.45 -11.56 8.53
N VAL A 321 -2.45 -11.30 7.68
CA VAL A 321 -3.75 -10.73 8.09
C VAL A 321 -4.79 -11.82 8.22
N ASP A 322 -4.91 -12.69 7.22
CA ASP A 322 -6.04 -13.63 7.12
C ASP A 322 -5.75 -14.98 7.78
N GLU A 323 -4.55 -15.54 7.62
CA GLU A 323 -4.21 -16.88 8.14
C GLU A 323 -3.65 -16.83 9.57
N GLU A 324 -2.60 -16.02 9.80
CA GLU A 324 -1.92 -15.95 11.10
C GLU A 324 -2.47 -14.86 12.02
N HIS A 325 -3.28 -13.93 11.48
CA HIS A 325 -3.82 -12.77 12.20
C HIS A 325 -2.75 -11.99 12.99
N VAL A 326 -1.53 -11.92 12.47
CA VAL A 326 -0.40 -11.17 13.06
C VAL A 326 -0.63 -9.67 12.91
N LEU A 327 -1.20 -9.26 11.77
CA LEU A 327 -1.53 -7.88 11.46
C LEU A 327 -3.05 -7.68 11.46
N ARG A 328 -3.51 -6.56 12.03
CA ARG A 328 -4.93 -6.18 12.05
C ARG A 328 -5.39 -5.53 10.74
N TYR A 329 -4.46 -4.93 10.01
CA TYR A 329 -4.74 -4.24 8.76
C TYR A 329 -3.75 -4.70 7.70
N PRO A 330 -4.15 -4.70 6.42
CA PRO A 330 -3.24 -4.98 5.31
C PRO A 330 -2.00 -4.09 5.35
N LEU A 331 -0.85 -4.68 5.06
CA LEU A 331 0.38 -3.96 4.82
C LEU A 331 0.46 -3.47 3.38
N CYS A 332 1.15 -2.36 3.18
CA CYS A 332 1.46 -1.84 1.85
C CYS A 332 2.80 -2.38 1.35
N VAL A 333 2.84 -2.88 0.11
CA VAL A 333 4.10 -3.21 -0.57
C VAL A 333 4.55 -2.01 -1.39
N VAL A 334 5.73 -1.49 -1.07
CA VAL A 334 6.32 -0.32 -1.71
C VAL A 334 7.44 -0.76 -2.64
N TYR A 335 7.20 -0.62 -3.95
CA TYR A 335 8.22 -0.88 -4.96
C TYR A 335 9.25 0.25 -4.98
N VAL A 336 10.52 -0.08 -4.83
CA VAL A 336 11.64 0.86 -4.75
C VAL A 336 12.46 0.78 -6.03
N CYS A 337 12.54 1.92 -6.73
CA CYS A 337 13.32 2.02 -7.96
C CYS A 337 14.04 3.38 -8.10
N GLY A 338 15.00 3.44 -9.02
CA GLY A 338 15.59 4.70 -9.46
C GLY A 338 14.66 5.46 -10.40
N LEU A 339 14.85 6.78 -10.51
CA LEU A 339 14.09 7.62 -11.44
C LEU A 339 14.27 7.20 -12.91
N ASP A 340 15.43 6.63 -13.26
CA ASP A 340 15.71 6.13 -14.61
C ASP A 340 14.82 4.93 -14.98
N HIS A 341 14.52 4.06 -14.02
CA HIS A 341 13.59 2.94 -14.20
C HIS A 341 12.15 3.44 -14.24
N PHE A 342 11.76 4.30 -13.29
CA PHE A 342 10.42 4.89 -13.24
C PHE A 342 10.04 5.57 -14.57
N ASN A 343 10.94 6.39 -15.13
CA ASN A 343 10.69 7.09 -16.39
C ASN A 343 10.64 6.19 -17.63
N LYS A 344 11.24 5.00 -17.58
CA LYS A 344 11.21 4.03 -18.70
C LYS A 344 9.97 3.15 -18.67
N CYS A 345 9.36 3.00 -17.51
CA CYS A 345 8.30 2.04 -17.26
C CYS A 345 7.02 2.78 -16.83
N SER A 346 6.23 3.23 -17.81
CA SER A 346 4.95 3.91 -17.56
C SER A 346 3.95 3.08 -16.74
N TYR A 347 4.12 1.75 -16.70
CA TYR A 347 3.30 0.86 -15.90
C TYR A 347 3.55 0.92 -14.39
N VAL A 348 4.68 1.49 -13.93
CA VAL A 348 4.94 1.66 -12.49
C VAL A 348 3.83 2.50 -11.83
N GLU A 349 3.37 3.55 -12.51
CA GLU A 349 2.29 4.40 -12.00
C GLU A 349 0.94 3.68 -11.98
N ASN A 350 0.67 2.81 -12.95
CA ASN A 350 -0.57 2.02 -12.96
C ASN A 350 -0.59 0.99 -11.82
N MET A 351 0.56 0.41 -11.51
CA MET A 351 0.71 -0.50 -10.37
C MET A 351 0.38 0.21 -9.04
N THR A 352 0.78 1.48 -8.86
CA THR A 352 0.48 2.21 -7.60
C THR A 352 -0.98 2.55 -7.40
N LYS A 353 -1.84 2.43 -8.43
CA LYS A 353 -3.29 2.65 -8.30
C LYS A 353 -4.01 1.48 -7.63
N GLN A 354 -3.32 0.35 -7.47
CA GLN A 354 -3.88 -0.82 -6.78
C GLN A 354 -3.84 -0.64 -5.27
N PRO A 355 -4.82 -1.20 -4.53
CA PRO A 355 -4.85 -1.10 -3.08
C PRO A 355 -3.59 -1.73 -2.47
N ASN A 356 -3.10 -1.10 -1.40
CA ASN A 356 -1.93 -1.55 -0.62
C ASN A 356 -0.65 -1.70 -1.46
N MET A 357 -0.51 -0.88 -2.51
CA MET A 357 0.70 -0.76 -3.31
C MET A 357 1.12 0.69 -3.40
N SER A 358 2.43 0.94 -3.41
CA SER A 358 2.99 2.26 -3.65
C SER A 358 4.34 2.14 -4.32
N CYS A 359 4.91 3.27 -4.76
CA CYS A 359 6.25 3.32 -5.31
C CYS A 359 7.09 4.39 -4.61
N ALA A 360 8.32 4.05 -4.27
CA ALA A 360 9.32 5.01 -3.81
C ALA A 360 10.41 5.18 -4.89
N VAL A 361 10.51 6.40 -5.42
CA VAL A 361 11.40 6.74 -6.52
C VAL A 361 12.59 7.52 -5.97
N VAL A 362 13.77 6.89 -6.00
CA VAL A 362 15.02 7.53 -5.59
C VAL A 362 15.62 8.28 -6.79
N TYR A 363 15.89 9.57 -6.63
CA TYR A 363 16.39 10.43 -7.71
C TYR A 363 17.57 11.29 -7.28
N ARG A 364 18.43 11.69 -8.21
CA ARG A 364 19.57 12.58 -7.96
C ARG A 364 19.09 14.04 -7.98
N THR A 365 19.46 14.83 -6.97
CA THR A 365 19.13 16.27 -6.99
C THR A 365 19.81 16.98 -8.17
N GLY A 366 19.12 17.92 -8.83
CA GLY A 366 19.61 18.64 -10.00
C GLY A 366 18.79 18.34 -11.26
N TYR A 367 19.42 17.88 -12.34
CA TYR A 367 18.77 17.68 -13.66
C TYR A 367 17.54 16.75 -13.61
N GLU A 368 17.56 15.75 -12.72
CA GLU A 368 16.48 14.78 -12.56
C GLU A 368 15.22 15.37 -11.89
N GLU A 369 15.36 16.40 -11.05
CA GLU A 369 14.26 17.03 -10.31
C GLU A 369 13.26 17.75 -11.24
N GLN A 370 13.75 18.31 -12.35
CA GLN A 370 12.94 18.92 -13.40
C GLN A 370 12.07 17.90 -14.17
N ARG A 371 12.44 16.61 -14.12
CA ARG A 371 11.68 15.53 -14.77
C ARG A 371 10.53 15.06 -13.88
N ILE A 372 10.72 15.08 -12.56
CA ILE A 372 9.70 14.73 -11.55
C ILE A 372 8.55 15.74 -11.59
N THR A 373 8.85 17.04 -11.70
CA THR A 373 7.85 18.11 -11.70
C THR A 373 6.89 18.08 -12.89
N ARG A 374 7.23 17.37 -13.98
CA ARG A 374 6.38 17.24 -15.17
C ARG A 374 5.42 16.04 -15.13
N SER A 375 5.60 15.10 -14.20
CA SER A 375 4.79 13.87 -14.10
C SER A 375 4.15 13.72 -12.71
N ILE A 376 2.90 14.17 -12.61
CA ILE A 376 1.83 13.64 -11.75
C ILE A 376 2.13 13.52 -10.24
N GLN A 377 1.48 14.37 -9.46
CA GLN A 377 1.35 14.25 -8.00
C GLN A 377 0.33 13.15 -7.65
N SER A 378 0.64 11.89 -7.95
CA SER A 378 -0.11 10.77 -7.36
C SER A 378 0.30 10.62 -5.90
N SER A 379 -0.66 10.45 -4.99
CA SER A 379 -0.38 10.25 -3.56
C SER A 379 0.41 8.98 -3.25
N ASP A 380 0.46 8.04 -4.20
CA ASP A 380 1.03 6.70 -4.03
C ASP A 380 2.42 6.55 -4.66
N VAL A 381 2.96 7.64 -5.24
CA VAL A 381 4.35 7.73 -5.72
C VAL A 381 5.11 8.73 -4.86
N ILE A 382 6.16 8.24 -4.20
CA ILE A 382 6.93 9.00 -3.21
C ILE A 382 8.33 9.25 -3.77
N TYR A 383 8.63 10.50 -4.09
CA TYR A 383 9.93 10.90 -4.61
C TYR A 383 10.90 11.20 -3.47
N ILE A 384 12.05 10.52 -3.46
CA ILE A 384 13.03 10.61 -2.39
C ILE A 384 14.35 11.13 -2.98
N PRO A 385 14.78 12.35 -2.62
CA PRO A 385 16.02 12.90 -3.15
C PRO A 385 17.19 12.10 -2.61
N LEU A 386 18.14 11.77 -3.47
CA LEU A 386 19.45 11.29 -3.12
C LEU A 386 20.27 12.51 -2.69
N SER A 387 20.43 12.71 -1.38
CA SER A 387 21.30 13.75 -0.83
C SER A 387 22.75 13.52 -1.27
N LYS A 388 23.60 14.56 -1.18
CA LYS A 388 25.05 14.48 -1.44
C LYS A 388 25.81 13.51 -0.50
N GLU A 389 25.11 12.78 0.37
CA GLU A 389 25.62 11.87 1.39
C GLU A 389 26.02 10.47 0.84
N ARG A 390 26.17 10.30 -0.49
CA ARG A 390 27.01 9.20 -1.01
C ARG A 390 28.48 9.48 -0.62
N GLY A 391 28.76 9.46 0.67
CA GLY A 391 30.11 9.60 1.20
C GLY A 391 30.98 8.50 0.65
N LYS A 392 32.12 8.87 0.07
CA LYS A 392 33.29 8.03 -0.33
C LYS A 392 33.04 6.84 -1.27
N LEU A 393 31.84 6.29 -1.40
CA LEU A 393 31.51 5.20 -2.31
C LEU A 393 31.31 5.75 -3.71
N THR A 394 32.05 5.19 -4.65
CA THR A 394 31.96 5.55 -6.06
C THR A 394 30.73 4.87 -6.67
N ASP A 395 30.00 5.58 -7.53
CA ASP A 395 28.91 5.01 -8.31
C ASP A 395 29.46 3.94 -9.26
N VAL A 396 29.51 2.69 -8.77
CA VAL A 396 29.91 1.52 -9.53
C VAL A 396 28.66 0.71 -9.87
N SER A 397 28.40 0.58 -11.17
CA SER A 397 27.34 -0.27 -11.72
C SER A 397 27.81 -1.72 -11.85
N SER A 398 26.87 -2.68 -11.87
CA SER A 398 27.18 -4.08 -12.16
C SER A 398 27.94 -4.27 -13.49
N THR A 399 27.68 -3.43 -14.50
CA THR A 399 28.42 -3.47 -15.77
C THR A 399 29.89 -3.13 -15.59
N GLN A 400 30.21 -2.11 -14.80
CA GLN A 400 31.61 -1.76 -14.49
C GLN A 400 32.29 -2.85 -13.66
N ILE A 401 31.56 -3.52 -12.77
CA ILE A 401 32.10 -4.67 -12.02
C ILE A 401 32.43 -5.82 -12.98
N ARG A 402 31.53 -6.17 -13.92
CA ARG A 402 31.84 -7.22 -14.91
C ARG A 402 33.05 -6.86 -15.77
N GLN A 403 33.11 -5.62 -16.27
CA GLN A 403 34.24 -5.11 -17.05
C GLN A 403 35.56 -5.18 -16.28
N HIS A 404 35.54 -4.91 -14.96
CA HIS A 404 36.73 -5.06 -14.10
C HIS A 404 37.30 -6.48 -14.13
N PHE A 405 36.45 -7.51 -14.10
CA PHE A 405 36.89 -8.91 -14.10
C PHE A 405 37.20 -9.44 -15.51
N GLN A 406 36.55 -8.90 -16.54
CA GLN A 406 36.86 -9.23 -17.95
C GLN A 406 38.20 -8.63 -18.40
N ASN A 407 38.47 -7.39 -18.02
CA ASN A 407 39.65 -6.65 -18.44
C ASN A 407 40.22 -5.82 -17.27
N PRO A 408 40.99 -6.44 -16.36
CA PRO A 408 41.51 -5.76 -15.18
C PRO A 408 42.39 -4.54 -15.49
N SER A 409 43.11 -4.54 -16.62
CA SER A 409 44.00 -3.44 -17.01
C SER A 409 43.26 -2.19 -17.48
N ALA A 410 41.98 -2.32 -17.89
CA ALA A 410 41.13 -1.18 -18.27
C ALA A 410 40.32 -0.61 -17.09
N SER A 411 40.43 -1.20 -15.89
CA SER A 411 39.58 -0.84 -14.75
C SER A 411 40.03 0.43 -14.03
N LYS A 412 39.05 1.22 -13.58
CA LYS A 412 39.29 2.32 -12.62
C LYS A 412 39.85 1.76 -11.31
N ALA A 413 40.80 2.48 -10.71
CA ALA A 413 41.55 2.04 -9.52
C ALA A 413 40.68 1.75 -8.27
N ASN A 414 39.45 2.28 -8.21
CA ASN A 414 38.60 2.24 -7.00
C ASN A 414 37.41 1.27 -7.07
N ILE A 415 37.31 0.40 -8.08
CA ILE A 415 36.17 -0.52 -8.19
C ILE A 415 36.13 -1.54 -7.03
N LYS A 416 37.29 -2.02 -6.56
CA LYS A 416 37.38 -3.04 -5.50
C LYS A 416 36.68 -2.65 -4.20
N ALA A 417 36.65 -1.37 -3.85
CA ALA A 417 35.97 -0.88 -2.65
C ALA A 417 34.43 -1.03 -2.71
N ASN A 418 33.87 -1.33 -3.88
CA ASN A 418 32.43 -1.49 -4.10
C ASN A 418 32.05 -2.94 -4.47
N ILE A 419 32.95 -3.90 -4.24
CA ILE A 419 32.70 -5.32 -4.51
C ILE A 419 32.72 -6.06 -3.18
N TYR A 420 31.62 -6.75 -2.87
CA TYR A 420 31.57 -7.62 -1.70
C TYR A 420 32.55 -8.79 -1.82
N PRO A 421 33.16 -9.27 -0.72
CA PRO A 421 34.09 -10.40 -0.78
C PRO A 421 33.52 -11.63 -1.49
N ILE A 422 32.25 -11.99 -1.22
CA ILE A 422 31.58 -13.13 -1.89
C ILE A 422 31.40 -12.90 -3.40
N VAL A 423 31.16 -11.65 -3.81
CA VAL A 423 31.07 -11.27 -5.22
C VAL A 423 32.44 -11.31 -5.87
N ASP A 424 33.49 -10.79 -5.21
CA ASP A 424 34.86 -10.84 -5.71
C ASP A 424 35.31 -12.29 -5.94
N GLU A 425 35.09 -13.18 -4.97
CA GLU A 425 35.42 -14.60 -5.08
C GLU A 425 34.70 -15.26 -6.25
N TYR A 426 33.37 -15.07 -6.35
CA TYR A 426 32.56 -15.62 -7.42
C TYR A 426 33.03 -15.14 -8.79
N MET A 427 33.25 -13.83 -8.92
CA MET A 427 33.63 -13.20 -10.18
C MET A 427 35.04 -13.62 -10.60
N ARG A 428 36.01 -13.70 -9.66
CA ARG A 428 37.33 -14.28 -9.96
C ARG A 428 37.17 -15.67 -10.54
N LYS A 429 36.39 -16.55 -9.91
CA LYS A 429 36.18 -17.92 -10.40
C LYS A 429 35.55 -17.95 -11.80
N LYS A 430 34.52 -17.13 -12.04
CA LYS A 430 33.83 -17.04 -13.33
C LYS A 430 34.77 -16.61 -14.47
N TYR A 431 35.67 -15.66 -14.21
CA TYR A 431 36.57 -15.09 -15.22
C TYR A 431 38.01 -15.66 -15.20
N ARG A 432 38.34 -16.58 -14.29
CA ARG A 432 39.70 -17.20 -14.19
C ARG A 432 40.08 -18.09 -15.40
N ARG A 433 39.17 -18.32 -16.35
CA ARG A 433 39.29 -19.36 -17.37
C ARG A 433 38.80 -18.94 -18.77
N LYS A 434 38.93 -17.65 -19.10
CA LYS A 434 38.79 -17.20 -20.50
C LYS A 434 40.12 -16.69 -21.02
#